data_AF-D7LC44-F1
#
_entry.id   AF-D7LC44-F1
#
_cell.length_a   1.000
_cell.length_b   1.000
_cell.length_c   1.000
_cell.angle_alpha   90.00
_cell.angle_beta   90.00
_cell.angle_gamma   90.00
#
_symmetry.space_group_name_H-M   'P 1'
#
loop_
_entity.id
_entity.type
_entity.pdbx_description
1 polymer ?
#
loop_
_entity_poly.entity_id
_entity_poly.type
_entity_poly.pdbx_seq_one_letter_code
_entity_poly.pdbx_strand_id
1 'polypeptide(L)'
;RRLFSRFCTPIFLESFNLTFLAEWGDRSKIATIDLSFLKCRYRIVHRGNYWTNALCTSPAVVGGSMLALRISQRTVATVGGLLFFGFSVSSYFYPPL
;
A
#
# COMPACT_ATOMS: atom_id res chain seq x y z
N ARG A 1 -26.40 -6.16 13.50
CA ARG A 1 -26.94 -5.28 12.43
C ARG A 1 -26.47 -3.81 12.49
N ARG A 2 -25.76 -3.35 13.55
CA ARG A 2 -25.24 -1.95 13.65
C ARG A 2 -23.75 -1.76 13.28
N LEU A 3 -22.97 -2.85 13.19
CA LEU A 3 -21.54 -2.80 12.85
C LEU A 3 -21.30 -2.57 11.34
N PHE A 4 -22.09 -3.20 10.48
CA PHE A 4 -21.93 -3.12 9.02
C PHE A 4 -22.17 -1.70 8.47
N SER A 5 -23.12 -0.97 9.06
CA SER A 5 -23.42 0.42 8.67
C SER A 5 -22.37 1.44 9.13
N ARG A 6 -21.49 1.07 10.08
CA ARG A 6 -20.35 1.91 10.51
C ARG A 6 -19.08 1.62 9.72
N PHE A 7 -18.90 0.39 9.26
CA PHE A 7 -17.79 0.01 8.38
C PHE A 7 -17.98 0.53 6.95
N CYS A 8 -19.21 0.64 6.45
CA CYS A 8 -19.50 1.21 5.13
C CYS A 8 -19.70 2.73 5.20
N THR A 9 -18.79 3.48 5.80
CA THR A 9 -18.72 4.93 5.55
C THR A 9 -18.08 5.17 4.17
N PRO A 10 -18.56 6.15 3.38
CA PRO A 10 -18.07 6.38 2.02
C PRO A 10 -16.54 6.60 1.99
N ILE A 11 -15.99 7.29 3.00
CA ILE A 11 -14.55 7.52 3.16
C ILE A 11 -13.76 6.21 3.38
N PHE A 12 -14.31 5.26 4.15
CA PHE A 12 -13.66 3.97 4.38
C PHE A 12 -13.63 3.13 3.10
N LEU A 13 -14.75 3.10 2.37
CA LEU A 13 -14.86 2.40 1.08
C LEU A 13 -13.95 3.01 0.02
N GLU A 14 -13.83 4.33 -0.03
CA GLU A 14 -12.95 5.04 -0.98
C GLU A 14 -11.48 4.79 -0.66
N SER A 15 -11.08 4.92 0.60
CA SER A 15 -9.70 4.63 1.03
C SER A 15 -9.35 3.15 0.84
N PHE A 16 -10.28 2.25 1.18
CA PHE A 16 -10.11 0.81 0.97
C PHE A 16 -9.96 0.49 -0.52
N ASN A 17 -10.81 1.05 -1.39
CA ASN A 17 -10.72 0.80 -2.83
C ASN A 17 -9.43 1.37 -3.42
N LEU A 18 -9.00 2.58 -3.03
CA LEU A 18 -7.75 3.18 -3.49
C LEU A 18 -6.53 2.37 -3.04
N THR A 19 -6.50 1.90 -1.79
CA THR A 19 -5.39 1.07 -1.31
C THR A 19 -5.44 -0.33 -1.88
N PHE A 20 -6.63 -0.92 -2.03
CA PHE A 20 -6.80 -2.22 -2.67
C PHE A 20 -6.33 -2.17 -4.12
N LEU A 21 -6.73 -1.17 -4.91
CA LEU A 21 -6.27 -0.96 -6.29
C LEU A 21 -4.76 -0.66 -6.38
N ALA A 22 -4.22 0.14 -5.47
CA ALA A 22 -2.79 0.43 -5.42
C ALA A 22 -1.95 -0.83 -5.09
N GLU A 23 -2.48 -1.71 -4.24
CA GLU A 23 -1.80 -2.96 -3.87
C GLU A 23 -2.16 -4.17 -4.73
N TRP A 24 -3.28 -4.16 -5.47
CA TRP A 24 -3.76 -5.29 -6.29
C TRP A 24 -2.88 -5.58 -7.51
N GLY A 25 -1.81 -4.82 -7.68
CA GLY A 25 -0.87 -4.98 -8.78
C GLY A 25 0.58 -4.83 -8.39
N ASP A 26 0.94 -4.89 -7.10
CA ASP A 26 2.36 -4.79 -6.75
C ASP A 26 3.13 -5.99 -7.29
N ARG A 27 4.16 -5.70 -8.11
CA ARG A 27 4.96 -6.72 -8.82
C ARG A 27 5.55 -7.75 -7.86
N SER A 28 5.85 -7.35 -6.63
CA SER A 28 6.36 -8.22 -5.56
C SER A 28 5.37 -9.32 -5.17
N LYS A 29 4.06 -9.02 -5.19
CA LYS A 29 3.00 -9.99 -4.87
C LYS A 29 2.80 -10.99 -6.00
N ILE A 30 2.86 -10.52 -7.26
CA ILE A 30 2.78 -11.37 -8.45
C ILE A 30 4.01 -12.30 -8.53
N ALA A 31 5.22 -11.78 -8.32
CA ALA A 31 6.45 -12.57 -8.29
C ALA A 31 6.44 -13.64 -7.19
N THR A 32 5.85 -13.34 -6.03
CA THR A 32 5.71 -14.30 -4.94
C THR A 32 4.72 -15.41 -5.30
N ILE A 33 3.62 -15.08 -5.99
CA ILE A 33 2.64 -16.06 -6.47
C ILE A 33 3.29 -16.99 -7.51
N ASP A 34 4.03 -16.44 -8.49
CA ASP A 34 4.76 -17.22 -9.49
C ASP A 34 5.77 -18.18 -8.85
N LEU A 35 6.56 -17.70 -7.88
CA LEU A 35 7.51 -18.55 -7.13
C LEU A 35 6.79 -19.64 -6.32
N SER A 36 5.57 -19.38 -5.87
CA SER A 36 4.76 -20.33 -5.09
C SER A 36 4.14 -21.43 -5.96
N PHE A 37 3.82 -21.11 -7.22
CA PHE A 37 3.39 -22.09 -8.23
C PHE A 37 4.51 -23.09 -8.54
N LEU A 38 5.76 -22.62 -8.67
CA LEU A 38 6.92 -23.47 -8.91
C LEU A 38 7.22 -24.45 -7.76
N LYS A 39 6.84 -24.12 -6.52
CA LYS A 39 7.12 -24.91 -5.30
C LYS A 39 5.92 -25.71 -4.77
N CYS A 40 4.82 -25.83 -5.51
CA CYS A 40 3.61 -26.57 -5.11
C CYS A 40 2.99 -26.13 -3.76
N ARG A 41 3.19 -24.87 -3.34
CA ARG A 41 2.69 -24.32 -2.05
C ARG A 41 1.74 -23.14 -2.21
N TYR A 42 1.10 -23.01 -3.36
CA TYR A 42 0.24 -21.89 -3.74
C TYR A 42 -0.72 -21.44 -2.62
N ARG A 43 -1.43 -22.39 -1.98
CA ARG A 43 -2.52 -22.12 -1.03
C ARG A 43 -2.06 -21.47 0.28
N ILE A 44 -0.82 -21.76 0.69
CA ILE A 44 -0.26 -21.27 1.96
C ILE A 44 0.30 -19.87 1.75
N VAL A 45 0.97 -19.66 0.63
CA VAL A 45 1.60 -18.36 0.31
C VAL A 45 0.54 -17.33 -0.07
N HIS A 46 -0.49 -17.70 -0.83
CA HIS A 46 -1.58 -16.78 -1.15
C HIS A 46 -2.30 -16.29 0.11
N ARG A 47 -2.64 -17.21 1.03
CA ARG A 47 -3.26 -16.83 2.31
C ARG A 47 -2.33 -15.95 3.13
N GLY A 48 -1.05 -16.31 3.26
CA GLY A 48 -0.05 -15.49 3.96
C GLY A 48 0.05 -14.07 3.41
N ASN A 49 0.09 -13.93 2.08
CA ASN A 49 0.18 -12.63 1.42
C ASN A 49 -1.06 -11.76 1.70
N TYR A 50 -2.27 -12.32 1.63
CA TYR A 50 -3.50 -11.60 1.97
C TYR A 50 -3.52 -11.14 3.44
N TRP A 51 -3.12 -12.00 4.37
CA TRP A 51 -3.09 -11.67 5.79
C TRP A 51 -2.04 -10.61 6.10
N THR A 52 -0.83 -10.73 5.57
CA THR A 52 0.24 -9.74 5.74
C THR A 52 -0.17 -8.38 5.15
N ASN A 53 -0.79 -8.38 3.98
CA ASN A 53 -1.31 -7.17 3.35
C ASN A 53 -2.37 -6.49 4.23
N ALA A 54 -3.38 -7.24 4.69
CA ALA A 54 -4.42 -6.71 5.55
C ALA A 54 -3.88 -6.17 6.89
N LEU A 55 -2.87 -6.86 7.46
CA LEU A 55 -2.24 -6.49 8.72
C LEU A 55 -1.30 -5.29 8.60
N CYS A 56 -0.63 -5.10 7.46
CA CYS A 56 0.21 -3.92 7.23
C CYS A 56 -0.63 -2.69 6.87
N THR A 57 -1.67 -2.88 6.07
CA THR A 57 -2.51 -1.80 5.56
C THR A 57 -3.44 -1.21 6.62
N SER A 58 -3.91 -2.03 7.57
CA SER A 58 -4.78 -1.54 8.66
C SER A 58 -4.15 -0.45 9.55
N PRO A 59 -2.93 -0.59 10.10
CA PRO A 59 -2.27 0.47 10.84
C PRO A 59 -1.84 1.64 9.95
N ALA A 60 -1.48 1.41 8.69
CA ALA A 60 -1.15 2.49 7.75
C ALA A 60 -2.35 3.40 7.46
N VAL A 61 -3.55 2.82 7.29
CA VAL A 61 -4.80 3.58 7.06
C VAL A 61 -5.23 4.35 8.32
N VAL A 62 -5.17 3.70 9.50
CA VAL A 62 -5.50 4.36 10.77
C VAL A 62 -4.50 5.47 11.09
N GLY A 63 -3.19 5.21 10.93
CA GLY A 63 -2.14 6.18 11.12
C GLY A 63 -2.21 7.35 10.13
N GLY A 64 -2.49 7.06 8.85
CA GLY A 64 -2.66 8.06 7.80
C GLY A 64 -3.86 8.98 8.04
N SER A 65 -4.99 8.43 8.50
CA SER A 65 -6.18 9.22 8.85
C SER A 65 -5.93 10.19 10.01
N MET A 66 -5.16 9.77 11.02
CA MET A 66 -4.76 10.64 12.13
C MET A 66 -3.77 11.73 11.68
N LEU A 67 -2.88 11.41 10.76
CA LEU A 67 -1.86 12.32 10.25
C LEU A 67 -2.44 13.35 9.27
N ALA A 68 -3.43 12.97 8.46
CA ALA A 68 -4.13 13.84 7.51
C ALA A 68 -4.87 15.01 8.19
N LEU A 69 -5.31 14.82 9.44
CA LEU A 69 -5.92 15.89 10.24
C LEU A 69 -4.91 16.90 10.78
N ARG A 70 -3.62 16.58 10.78
CA ARG A 70 -2.54 17.41 11.34
C ARG A 70 -1.62 18.02 10.30
N ILE A 71 -1.55 17.45 9.09
CA ILE A 71 -0.60 17.85 8.07
C ILE A 71 -1.32 18.49 6.88
N SER A 72 -0.89 19.71 6.54
CA SER A 72 -1.36 20.43 5.35
C SER A 72 -0.90 19.75 4.06
N GLN A 73 -1.83 19.62 3.11
CA GLN A 73 -1.61 19.00 1.80
C GLN A 73 -0.46 19.65 1.01
N ARG A 74 -0.19 20.94 1.23
CA ARG A 74 0.93 21.66 0.61
C ARG A 74 2.28 21.13 1.09
N THR A 75 2.44 20.90 2.39
CA THR A 75 3.69 20.39 2.95
C THR A 75 4.00 18.98 2.44
N VAL A 76 2.98 18.13 2.32
CA VAL A 76 3.12 16.77 1.75
C VAL A 76 3.57 16.84 0.30
N ALA A 77 2.95 17.71 -0.50
CA ALA A 77 3.31 17.86 -1.91
C ALA A 77 4.73 18.37 -2.10
N THR A 78 5.17 19.36 -1.30
CA THR A 78 6.54 19.89 -1.37
C THR A 78 7.58 18.84 -0.96
N VAL A 79 7.34 18.08 0.12
CA VAL A 79 8.25 17.03 0.57
C VAL A 79 8.30 15.87 -0.42
N GLY A 80 7.14 15.44 -0.95
CA GLY A 80 7.08 14.40 -1.98
C GLY A 80 7.80 14.82 -3.27
N GLY A 81 7.63 16.07 -3.72
CA GLY A 81 8.35 16.61 -4.87
C GLY A 81 9.85 16.71 -4.65
N LEU A 82 10.29 17.14 -3.46
CA LEU A 82 11.71 17.23 -3.10
C LEU A 82 12.37 15.84 -3.08
N LEU A 83 11.69 14.86 -2.48
CA LEU A 83 12.14 13.47 -2.44
C LEU A 83 12.20 12.86 -3.85
N PHE A 84 11.19 13.11 -4.68
CA PHE A 84 11.17 12.66 -6.08
C PHE A 84 12.38 13.20 -6.85
N PHE A 85 12.68 14.49 -6.67
CA PHE A 85 13.85 15.11 -7.29
C PHE A 85 15.16 14.51 -6.77
N GLY A 86 15.27 14.29 -5.45
CA GLY A 86 16.43 13.64 -4.83
C GLY A 86 16.66 12.21 -5.35
N PHE A 87 15.62 11.39 -5.42
CA PHE A 87 15.71 10.05 -5.99
C PHE A 87 16.02 10.06 -7.48
N SER A 88 15.48 11.02 -8.24
CA SER A 88 15.81 11.19 -9.65
C SER A 88 17.31 11.46 -9.86
N VAL A 89 17.90 12.35 -9.04
CA VAL A 89 19.34 12.64 -9.11
C VAL A 89 20.16 11.44 -8.65
N SER A 90 19.74 10.78 -7.57
CA SER A 90 20.43 9.58 -7.07
C SER A 90 20.41 8.43 -8.09
N SER A 91 19.31 8.26 -8.82
CA SER A 91 19.18 7.24 -9.87
C SER A 91 20.05 7.55 -11.09
N TYR A 92 20.37 8.82 -11.34
CA TYR A 92 21.29 9.19 -12.41
C TYR A 92 22.74 8.86 -12.04
N PHE A 93 23.10 8.98 -10.75
CA PHE A 93 24.45 8.73 -10.27
C PHE A 93 24.74 7.24 -9.98
N TYR A 94 23.73 6.48 -9.57
CA TYR A 94 23.81 5.03 -9.38
C TYR A 94 22.96 4.32 -10.44
N PRO A 95 23.48 4.13 -11.67
CA PRO A 95 22.83 3.28 -12.64
C PRO A 95 22.78 1.84 -12.08
N PRO A 96 21.60 1.17 -12.12
CA PRO A 96 21.51 -0.22 -11.71
C PRO A 96 22.32 -1.07 -12.70
N LEU A 97 23.38 -1.70 -12.20
CA LEU A 97 24.08 -2.83 -12.85
C LEU A 97 23.20 -4.08 -12.77
#